data_AF-A0A8H6XPN1-F1
#
_entry.id   AF-A0A8H6XPN1-F1
#
_cell.length_a   1.000
_cell.length_b   1.000
_cell.length_c   1.000
_cell.angle_alpha   90.00
_cell.angle_beta   90.00
_cell.angle_gamma   90.00
#
_symmetry.space_group_name_H-M   'P 1'
#
loop_
_entity.id
_entity.type
_entity.pdbx_description
1 polymer ?
#
loop_
_entity_poly.entity_id
_entity_poly.type
_entity_poly.pdbx_seq_one_letter_code
_entity_poly.pdbx_strand_id
1 'polypeptide(L)'
;MLLKMRVFITAATVLTSLLSLTLAVPAPADSAAITDVSTGIATPGGARENSSIIEIPDDASITYVGDQLQVLDANGTILHTFPVEEEPTPTAAAAPALKTGWITFASWMNNGDSPIKTFSTTWKVPPEPQAKDGQTVFLFNSIEPGKQNAIIQPVLQFGTSRAGGGAYWSVASWWVGPKHTFHTKLVKVNPGATLHGLITLTAHNGNKFNYNSKFTNVKGTSLNVKNVAELKWATETLEAYSIKKRADYPAGKTVWSGINLKLANGNVPSVKWDTAQDLKDGVKTTVNKDGAKDAKITITY
;
A
#
# COMPACT_ATOMS: atom_id res chain seq x y z
N MET A 1 -11.55 -68.73 -48.92
CA MET A 1 -10.36 -69.56 -49.22
C MET A 1 -9.14 -68.64 -49.20
N LEU A 2 -8.04 -69.12 -48.60
CA LEU A 2 -6.76 -68.43 -48.30
C LEU A 2 -6.62 -67.65 -46.98
N LEU A 3 -6.14 -68.47 -46.05
CA LEU A 3 -5.31 -68.30 -44.86
C LEU A 3 -4.12 -67.32 -44.95
N LYS A 4 -3.70 -66.89 -43.74
CA LYS A 4 -2.40 -66.37 -43.24
C LYS A 4 -2.41 -64.85 -43.03
N MET A 5 -1.99 -64.29 -41.89
CA MET A 5 -0.92 -64.73 -40.99
C MET A 5 -1.10 -64.10 -39.59
N ARG A 6 -0.69 -64.85 -38.55
CA ARG A 6 -0.71 -64.47 -37.12
C ARG A 6 0.37 -63.43 -36.80
N VAL A 7 0.09 -62.48 -35.91
CA VAL A 7 1.04 -62.00 -34.89
C VAL A 7 0.26 -61.57 -33.64
N PHE A 8 0.59 -62.18 -32.50
CA PHE A 8 0.22 -61.74 -31.16
C PHE A 8 1.09 -60.53 -30.79
N ILE A 9 0.49 -59.43 -30.31
CA ILE A 9 1.22 -58.40 -29.57
C ILE A 9 0.57 -58.25 -28.20
N THR A 10 1.35 -58.67 -27.21
CA THR A 10 1.15 -58.51 -25.78
C THR A 10 1.19 -57.03 -25.42
N ALA A 11 0.22 -56.56 -24.65
CA ALA A 11 0.18 -55.20 -24.13
C ALA A 11 1.34 -54.97 -23.14
N ALA A 12 2.24 -54.03 -23.46
CA ALA A 12 3.20 -53.46 -22.53
C ALA A 12 2.74 -52.04 -22.19
N THR A 13 2.29 -51.86 -20.95
CA THR A 13 1.91 -50.57 -20.37
C THR A 13 3.17 -49.72 -20.20
N VAL A 14 3.32 -48.65 -20.98
CA VAL A 14 4.37 -47.64 -20.78
C VAL A 14 3.81 -46.58 -19.83
N LEU A 15 4.35 -46.55 -18.61
CA LEU A 15 4.13 -45.51 -17.62
C LEU A 15 5.11 -44.36 -17.91
N THR A 16 4.64 -43.27 -18.50
CA THR A 16 5.44 -42.05 -18.68
C THR A 16 5.41 -41.21 -17.39
N SER A 17 6.51 -41.21 -16.64
CA SER A 17 6.75 -40.24 -15.58
C SER A 17 7.24 -38.92 -16.20
N LEU A 18 6.44 -37.85 -16.08
CA LEU A 18 6.92 -36.50 -16.33
C LEU A 18 7.63 -35.98 -15.08
N LEU A 19 8.96 -35.88 -15.17
CA LEU A 19 9.80 -35.18 -14.21
C LEU A 19 9.72 -33.68 -14.52
N SER A 20 8.93 -32.92 -13.76
CA SER A 20 8.94 -31.46 -13.86
C SER A 20 10.13 -30.91 -13.06
N LEU A 21 11.15 -30.40 -13.77
CA LEU A 21 12.27 -29.64 -13.21
C LEU A 21 11.74 -28.36 -12.55
N THR A 22 11.81 -28.26 -11.22
CA THR A 22 11.70 -26.98 -10.53
C THR A 22 13.03 -26.25 -10.62
N LEU A 23 13.07 -25.15 -11.38
CA LEU A 23 14.19 -24.21 -11.32
C LEU A 23 14.12 -23.48 -9.97
N ALA A 24 14.93 -23.91 -9.01
CA ALA A 24 15.21 -23.14 -7.81
C ALA A 24 16.04 -21.90 -8.22
N VAL A 25 15.48 -20.72 -8.02
CA VAL A 25 16.25 -19.47 -8.15
C VAL A 25 17.22 -19.39 -6.97
N PRO A 26 18.52 -19.16 -7.19
CA PRO A 26 19.51 -19.18 -6.12
C PRO A 26 19.34 -17.96 -5.21
N ALA A 27 19.48 -18.18 -3.90
CA ALA A 27 19.62 -17.11 -2.91
C ALA A 27 20.96 -16.38 -3.13
N PRO A 28 21.00 -15.04 -3.21
CA PRO A 28 22.26 -14.32 -3.25
C PRO A 28 22.97 -14.37 -1.89
N ALA A 29 24.30 -14.53 -2.01
CA ALA A 29 25.27 -14.79 -0.96
C ALA A 29 25.62 -13.55 -0.10
N ASP A 30 26.41 -13.84 0.93
CA ASP A 30 26.81 -13.05 2.09
C ASP A 30 27.27 -11.59 1.88
N SER A 31 26.84 -10.77 2.85
CA SER A 31 27.50 -9.65 3.52
C SER A 31 28.41 -8.70 2.73
N ALA A 32 27.87 -7.50 2.47
CA ALA A 32 28.64 -6.26 2.52
C ALA A 32 27.91 -5.28 3.45
N ALA A 33 28.64 -4.71 4.41
CA ALA A 33 28.12 -3.78 5.41
C ALA A 33 27.51 -2.54 4.73
N ILE A 34 26.22 -2.27 4.96
CA ILE A 34 25.57 -1.04 4.51
C ILE A 34 25.53 -0.04 5.67
N THR A 35 26.14 1.12 5.41
CA THR A 35 26.15 2.32 6.23
C THR A 35 24.75 2.92 6.41
N ASP A 36 24.50 3.41 7.62
CA ASP A 36 23.31 4.09 8.12
C ASP A 36 22.70 5.13 7.15
N VAL A 37 21.40 5.04 6.87
CA VAL A 37 20.62 6.06 6.15
C VAL A 37 19.50 6.55 7.07
N SER A 38 19.87 7.18 8.19
CA SER A 38 18.93 7.75 9.16
C SER A 38 18.52 9.21 8.88
N THR A 39 18.75 9.75 7.67
CA THR A 39 18.55 11.19 7.39
C THR A 39 17.20 11.59 6.77
N GLY A 40 16.37 10.66 6.32
CA GLY A 40 15.07 10.98 5.71
C GLY A 40 13.94 11.12 6.75
N ILE A 41 12.95 11.98 6.49
CA ILE A 41 11.77 12.13 7.35
C ILE A 41 10.79 10.98 7.06
N ALA A 42 10.33 10.30 8.11
CA ALA A 42 9.34 9.23 8.01
C ALA A 42 8.03 9.73 7.37
N THR A 43 7.59 9.04 6.32
CA THR A 43 6.28 9.20 5.68
C THR A 43 5.63 7.82 5.52
N PRO A 44 4.30 7.72 5.34
CA PRO A 44 3.65 6.44 5.07
C PRO A 44 3.90 6.06 3.59
N GLY A 45 5.01 5.39 3.30
CA GLY A 45 5.51 5.11 1.94
C GLY A 45 7.03 5.22 1.80
N GLY A 46 7.76 5.14 2.92
CA GLY A 46 9.22 5.31 2.98
C GLY A 46 9.66 6.67 3.51
N ALA A 47 10.94 6.79 3.87
CA ALA A 47 11.53 8.07 4.24
C ALA A 47 11.60 9.03 3.03
N ARG A 48 11.47 10.34 3.28
CA ARG A 48 11.49 11.40 2.25
C ARG A 48 12.29 12.62 2.71
N GLU A 49 12.80 13.37 1.74
CA GLU A 49 13.41 14.68 1.95
C GLU A 49 12.40 15.68 2.53
N ASN A 50 12.82 16.50 3.49
CA ASN A 50 11.93 17.40 4.21
C ASN A 50 11.23 18.42 3.29
N SER A 51 11.94 18.92 2.27
CA SER A 51 11.44 19.91 1.32
C SER A 51 10.45 19.33 0.30
N SER A 52 10.37 18.00 0.18
CA SER A 52 9.46 17.36 -0.76
C SER A 52 8.09 16.99 -0.17
N ILE A 53 7.89 17.22 1.14
CA ILE A 53 6.65 16.93 1.86
C ILE A 53 5.84 18.22 2.03
N ILE A 54 4.65 18.25 1.43
CA ILE A 54 3.85 19.45 1.24
C ILE A 54 2.45 19.21 1.82
N GLU A 55 2.05 20.03 2.80
CA GLU A 55 0.66 20.08 3.22
C GLU A 55 -0.17 20.81 2.15
N ILE A 56 -1.31 20.25 1.77
CA ILE A 56 -2.25 20.88 0.84
C ILE A 56 -3.50 21.40 1.59
N PRO A 57 -4.11 22.50 1.13
CA PRO A 57 -5.38 22.97 1.68
C PRO A 57 -6.51 21.95 1.48
N ASP A 58 -7.57 22.11 2.27
CA ASP A 58 -8.80 21.34 2.11
C ASP A 58 -9.32 21.45 0.67
N ASP A 59 -9.79 20.31 0.14
CA ASP A 59 -10.35 20.17 -1.21
C ASP A 59 -9.41 20.55 -2.38
N ALA A 60 -8.12 20.77 -2.09
CA ALA A 60 -7.11 20.94 -3.13
C ALA A 60 -6.96 19.66 -3.99
N SER A 61 -6.42 19.84 -5.19
CA SER A 61 -6.11 18.74 -6.09
C SER A 61 -4.70 18.80 -6.65
N ILE A 62 -4.06 17.64 -6.73
CA ILE A 62 -2.76 17.44 -7.35
C ILE A 62 -3.00 16.98 -8.78
N THR A 63 -2.48 17.70 -9.77
CA THR A 63 -2.70 17.37 -11.19
C THR A 63 -1.36 17.30 -11.92
N TYR A 64 -1.15 16.23 -12.68
CA TYR A 64 -0.02 16.13 -13.61
C TYR A 64 -0.39 16.76 -14.96
N VAL A 65 0.39 17.72 -15.44
CA VAL A 65 0.23 18.40 -16.75
C VAL A 65 1.59 18.41 -17.45
N GLY A 66 1.75 17.58 -18.48
CA GLY A 66 3.04 17.44 -19.15
C GLY A 66 4.14 16.98 -18.19
N ASP A 67 5.18 17.79 -18.07
CA ASP A 67 6.33 17.66 -17.18
C ASP A 67 6.16 18.45 -15.87
N GLN A 68 4.93 18.82 -15.51
CA GLN A 68 4.64 19.57 -14.30
C GLN A 68 3.62 18.86 -13.41
N LEU A 69 3.80 19.06 -12.10
CA LEU A 69 2.82 18.74 -11.08
C LEU A 69 2.31 20.07 -10.52
N GLN A 70 1.00 20.28 -10.61
CA GLN A 70 0.36 21.48 -10.09
C GLN A 70 -0.53 21.13 -8.89
N VAL A 71 -0.47 21.96 -7.85
CA VAL A 71 -1.43 21.93 -6.75
C VAL A 71 -2.44 23.03 -7.02
N LEU A 72 -3.71 22.65 -7.16
CA LEU A 72 -4.82 23.56 -7.42
C LEU A 72 -5.70 23.64 -6.18
N ASP A 73 -6.23 24.84 -5.88
CA ASP A 73 -7.27 25.01 -4.87
C ASP A 73 -8.62 24.41 -5.33
N ALA A 74 -9.64 24.53 -4.48
CA ALA A 74 -10.99 24.04 -4.76
C ALA A 74 -11.66 24.71 -5.99
N ASN A 75 -11.24 25.92 -6.37
CA ASN A 75 -11.75 26.67 -7.53
C ASN A 75 -10.95 26.38 -8.81
N GLY A 76 -9.86 25.62 -8.72
CA GLY A 76 -8.96 25.35 -9.84
C GLY A 76 -7.83 26.38 -10.01
N THR A 77 -7.63 27.29 -9.07
CA THR A 77 -6.49 28.21 -9.06
C THR A 77 -5.21 27.45 -8.75
N ILE A 78 -4.16 27.63 -9.54
CA ILE A 78 -2.85 27.04 -9.27
C ILE A 78 -2.22 27.73 -8.06
N LEU A 79 -1.96 26.97 -6.99
CA LEU A 79 -1.27 27.42 -5.79
C LEU A 79 0.24 27.19 -5.89
N HIS A 80 0.64 26.04 -6.43
CA HIS A 80 2.04 25.65 -6.60
C HIS A 80 2.24 24.88 -7.90
N THR A 81 3.44 24.95 -8.45
CA THR A 81 3.89 24.17 -9.60
C THR A 81 5.27 23.59 -9.29
N PHE A 82 5.44 22.31 -9.59
CA PHE A 82 6.67 21.57 -9.38
C PHE A 82 7.08 20.87 -10.68
N PRO A 83 8.38 20.81 -10.99
CA PRO A 83 8.84 20.02 -12.13
C PRO A 83 8.67 18.52 -11.84
N VAL A 84 8.12 17.79 -12.80
CA VAL A 84 8.18 16.33 -12.88
C VAL A 84 9.44 15.99 -13.67
N GLU A 85 10.57 16.04 -13.00
CA GLU A 85 11.80 15.52 -13.58
C GLU A 85 11.70 14.00 -13.76
N GLU A 86 12.29 13.46 -14.83
CA GLU A 86 12.37 12.02 -15.02
C GLU A 86 13.04 11.36 -13.80
N GLU A 87 12.47 10.23 -13.39
CA GLU A 87 13.10 9.38 -12.38
C GLU A 87 14.46 8.93 -12.92
N PRO A 88 15.56 9.10 -12.17
CA PRO A 88 16.79 8.40 -12.52
C PRO A 88 16.47 6.90 -12.57
N THR A 89 17.05 6.20 -13.55
CA THR A 89 16.85 4.77 -13.74
C THR A 89 17.19 4.05 -12.42
N PRO A 90 16.26 3.31 -11.80
CA PRO A 90 16.55 2.65 -10.54
C PRO A 90 17.58 1.55 -10.80
N THR A 91 18.82 1.78 -10.35
CA THR A 91 19.79 0.70 -10.17
C THR A 91 19.25 -0.15 -9.04
N ALA A 92 18.97 -1.43 -9.32
CA ALA A 92 18.42 -2.37 -8.35
C ALA A 92 19.41 -2.59 -7.19
N ALA A 93 19.39 -1.70 -6.21
CA ALA A 93 19.93 -1.95 -4.89
C ALA A 93 18.92 -2.86 -4.18
N ALA A 94 19.34 -4.07 -3.81
CA ALA A 94 18.57 -4.94 -2.96
C ALA A 94 18.20 -4.17 -1.69
N ALA A 95 16.89 -4.00 -1.44
CA ALA A 95 16.40 -3.37 -0.24
C ALA A 95 16.93 -4.16 0.98
N PRO A 96 17.62 -3.51 1.93
CA PRO A 96 18.11 -4.20 3.11
C PRO A 96 16.94 -4.79 3.90
N ALA A 97 17.20 -5.93 4.55
CA ALA A 97 16.23 -6.60 5.41
C ALA A 97 15.59 -5.62 6.41
N LEU A 98 14.25 -5.65 6.46
CA LEU A 98 13.33 -4.82 7.23
C LEU A 98 13.92 -4.30 8.54
N LYS A 99 14.44 -3.08 8.50
CA LYS A 99 14.84 -2.30 9.66
C LYS A 99 14.34 -0.86 9.67
N THR A 100 13.46 -0.47 8.75
CA THR A 100 12.51 0.66 8.90
C THR A 100 11.57 0.72 7.68
N GLY A 101 10.33 1.19 7.89
CA GLY A 101 9.32 1.38 6.85
C GLY A 101 8.23 0.31 6.92
N TRP A 102 8.30 -0.73 6.11
CA TRP A 102 7.20 -1.72 5.98
C TRP A 102 7.33 -2.85 7.00
N ILE A 103 6.41 -2.95 7.97
CA ILE A 103 6.48 -4.00 9.00
C ILE A 103 5.69 -5.23 8.56
N THR A 104 4.41 -5.05 8.22
CA THR A 104 3.54 -6.16 7.81
C THR A 104 2.36 -5.63 6.99
N PHE A 105 1.85 -6.45 6.07
CA PHE A 105 0.72 -6.07 5.25
C PHE A 105 -0.02 -7.28 4.69
N ALA A 106 -1.25 -7.04 4.25
CA ALA A 106 -1.97 -7.87 3.30
C ALA A 106 -2.09 -7.10 1.97
N SER A 107 -1.92 -7.78 0.84
CA SER A 107 -1.95 -7.13 -0.47
C SER A 107 -2.65 -7.96 -1.54
N TRP A 108 -3.15 -7.30 -2.57
CA TRP A 108 -3.71 -7.93 -3.76
C TRP A 108 -3.47 -7.05 -4.99
N MET A 109 -2.93 -7.65 -6.06
CA MET A 109 -2.68 -6.98 -7.34
C MET A 109 -3.85 -7.20 -8.31
N ASN A 110 -4.42 -6.11 -8.82
CA ASN A 110 -5.38 -6.17 -9.91
C ASN A 110 -4.67 -6.42 -11.25
N ASN A 111 -4.71 -7.68 -11.70
CA ASN A 111 -4.20 -8.08 -13.01
C ASN A 111 -5.27 -8.07 -14.12
N GLY A 112 -6.49 -7.63 -13.83
CA GLY A 112 -7.57 -7.54 -14.81
C GLY A 112 -7.57 -6.24 -15.60
N ASP A 113 -8.42 -6.17 -16.64
CA ASP A 113 -8.48 -5.04 -17.58
C ASP A 113 -9.34 -3.86 -17.09
N SER A 114 -10.05 -4.02 -15.96
CA SER A 114 -10.87 -2.94 -15.39
C SER A 114 -10.20 -2.39 -14.13
N PRO A 115 -10.00 -1.06 -14.03
CA PRO A 115 -9.32 -0.46 -12.90
C PRO A 115 -10.15 -0.57 -11.62
N ILE A 116 -9.47 -0.53 -10.47
CA ILE A 116 -10.12 -0.45 -9.17
C ILE A 116 -10.91 0.87 -9.10
N LYS A 117 -12.24 0.76 -8.96
CA LYS A 117 -13.15 1.90 -8.83
C LYS A 117 -13.26 2.37 -7.39
N THR A 118 -13.39 1.45 -6.45
CA THR A 118 -13.41 1.75 -5.02
C THR A 118 -12.64 0.70 -4.24
N PHE A 119 -11.88 1.16 -3.26
CA PHE A 119 -11.32 0.33 -2.20
C PHE A 119 -11.69 0.97 -0.85
N SER A 120 -12.51 0.26 -0.07
CA SER A 120 -13.00 0.77 1.22
C SER A 120 -12.79 -0.23 2.33
N THR A 121 -12.56 0.27 3.54
CA THR A 121 -12.35 -0.55 4.73
C THR A 121 -12.69 0.24 5.99
N THR A 122 -13.11 -0.49 7.03
CA THR A 122 -13.51 0.07 8.33
C THR A 122 -12.70 -0.57 9.43
N TRP A 123 -12.11 0.26 10.28
CA TRP A 123 -11.37 -0.20 11.46
C TRP A 123 -11.55 0.77 12.63
N LYS A 124 -11.15 0.34 13.82
CA LYS A 124 -11.08 1.21 14.99
C LYS A 124 -9.65 1.69 15.19
N VAL A 125 -9.48 2.93 15.62
CA VAL A 125 -8.21 3.43 16.13
C VAL A 125 -7.77 2.52 17.28
N PRO A 126 -6.60 1.87 17.20
CA PRO A 126 -6.16 0.97 18.27
C PRO A 126 -5.79 1.77 19.53
N PRO A 127 -5.64 1.10 20.68
CA PRO A 127 -4.98 1.70 21.83
C PRO A 127 -3.62 2.30 21.43
N GLU A 128 -3.21 3.37 22.11
CA GLU A 128 -1.88 3.92 21.93
C GLU A 128 -0.79 2.89 22.30
N PRO A 129 0.43 3.05 21.75
CA PRO A 129 1.59 2.34 22.26
C PRO A 129 1.78 2.48 23.77
N GLN A 130 2.23 1.40 24.39
CA GLN A 130 2.53 1.36 25.83
C GLN A 130 3.75 2.22 26.17
N ALA A 131 4.76 2.18 25.30
CA ALA A 131 5.93 3.05 25.35
C ALA A 131 5.85 4.12 24.25
N LYS A 132 6.37 5.31 24.54
CA LYS A 132 6.31 6.50 23.67
C LYS A 132 7.74 7.01 23.48
N ASP A 133 8.55 6.22 22.78
CA ASP A 133 10.00 6.35 22.71
C ASP A 133 10.48 7.10 21.44
N GLY A 134 9.57 7.86 20.82
CA GLY A 134 9.80 8.64 19.61
C GLY A 134 9.46 7.89 18.31
N GLN A 135 8.74 6.78 18.40
CA GLN A 135 8.30 6.02 17.24
C GLN A 135 7.22 6.75 16.43
N THR A 136 7.18 6.42 15.14
CA THR A 136 6.10 6.82 14.24
C THR A 136 5.46 5.57 13.68
N VAL A 137 4.13 5.49 13.78
CA VAL A 137 3.35 4.33 13.33
C VAL A 137 2.29 4.80 12.35
N PHE A 138 2.21 4.14 11.21
CA PHE A 138 1.23 4.36 10.16
C PHE A 138 0.39 3.11 9.94
N LEU A 139 -0.92 3.27 9.93
CA LEU A 139 -1.91 2.24 9.65
C LEU A 139 -2.84 2.74 8.55
N PHE A 140 -2.94 2.01 7.45
CA PHE A 140 -3.67 2.48 6.27
C PHE A 140 -4.11 1.36 5.35
N ASN A 141 -5.14 1.68 4.56
CA ASN A 141 -5.39 1.01 3.30
C ASN A 141 -4.83 1.85 2.16
N SER A 142 -4.35 1.25 1.08
CA SER A 142 -3.76 2.00 -0.04
C SER A 142 -4.01 1.39 -1.40
N ILE A 143 -3.75 2.15 -2.47
CA ILE A 143 -3.51 1.60 -3.81
C ILE A 143 -2.25 2.21 -4.46
N GLU A 144 -1.48 1.38 -5.16
CA GLU A 144 -0.20 1.73 -5.79
C GLU A 144 -0.19 1.36 -7.28
N PRO A 145 0.60 2.02 -8.15
CA PRO A 145 0.80 1.56 -9.51
C PRO A 145 1.63 0.27 -9.49
N GLY A 146 1.56 -0.52 -10.57
CA GLY A 146 2.37 -1.75 -10.68
C GLY A 146 3.89 -1.52 -10.58
N LYS A 147 4.36 -0.28 -10.81
CA LYS A 147 5.76 0.13 -10.63
C LYS A 147 6.13 0.48 -9.18
N GLN A 148 5.16 0.59 -8.27
CA GLN A 148 5.37 0.85 -6.84
C GLN A 148 6.13 2.16 -6.55
N ASN A 149 6.05 3.13 -7.44
CA ASN A 149 6.73 4.42 -7.32
C ASN A 149 5.81 5.54 -6.82
N ALA A 150 4.56 5.22 -6.50
CA ALA A 150 3.62 6.15 -5.89
C ALA A 150 2.57 5.41 -5.07
N ILE A 151 1.93 6.08 -4.11
CA ILE A 151 0.90 5.47 -3.27
C ILE A 151 -0.13 6.51 -2.85
N ILE A 152 -1.41 6.17 -2.95
CA ILE A 152 -2.52 6.97 -2.40
C ILE A 152 -3.18 6.23 -1.24
N GLN A 153 -3.45 6.92 -0.15
CA GLN A 153 -3.86 6.27 1.09
C GLN A 153 -4.50 7.24 2.10
N PRO A 154 -5.62 6.86 2.74
CA PRO A 154 -6.05 7.46 4.00
C PRO A 154 -5.29 6.81 5.16
N VAL A 155 -4.58 7.62 5.94
CA VAL A 155 -3.60 7.16 6.92
C VAL A 155 -3.99 7.55 8.33
N LEU A 156 -3.89 6.59 9.23
CA LEU A 156 -3.86 6.80 10.68
C LEU A 156 -2.40 6.81 11.15
N GLN A 157 -1.98 7.90 11.77
CA GLN A 157 -0.63 8.14 12.28
C GLN A 157 -0.63 8.24 13.82
N PHE A 158 0.32 7.57 14.47
CA PHE A 158 0.80 7.89 15.82
C PHE A 158 2.24 8.39 15.75
N GLY A 159 2.62 9.31 16.62
CA GLY A 159 3.96 9.86 16.67
C GLY A 159 4.12 11.10 15.80
N THR A 160 5.35 11.62 15.76
CA THR A 160 5.69 12.82 15.01
C THR A 160 6.13 12.43 13.59
N SER A 161 5.65 13.18 12.60
CA SER A 161 6.12 13.16 11.22
C SER A 161 6.24 14.59 10.71
N ARG A 162 6.59 14.78 9.43
CA ARG A 162 6.58 16.12 8.82
C ARG A 162 5.19 16.76 8.75
N ALA A 163 4.14 15.96 8.74
CA ALA A 163 2.76 16.44 8.80
C ALA A 163 2.36 16.96 10.20
N GLY A 164 3.24 16.82 11.19
CA GLY A 164 2.98 17.11 12.60
C GLY A 164 2.72 15.84 13.39
N GLY A 165 1.81 15.91 14.36
CA GLY A 165 1.49 14.80 15.25
C GLY A 165 2.14 14.95 16.62
N GLY A 166 2.49 13.81 17.22
CA GLY A 166 3.02 13.71 18.58
C GLY A 166 2.57 12.40 19.23
N ALA A 167 2.60 12.34 20.55
CA ALA A 167 2.18 11.15 21.31
C ALA A 167 0.65 10.98 21.36
N TYR A 168 -0.01 10.99 20.19
CA TYR A 168 -1.45 10.81 20.00
C TYR A 168 -1.74 10.32 18.57
N TRP A 169 -2.95 9.78 18.36
CA TRP A 169 -3.43 9.38 17.04
C TRP A 169 -3.99 10.56 16.24
N SER A 170 -3.69 10.59 14.95
CA SER A 170 -4.22 11.57 13.99
C SER A 170 -4.41 10.94 12.62
N VAL A 171 -5.28 11.49 11.80
CA VAL A 171 -5.53 11.02 10.44
C VAL A 171 -5.26 12.11 9.40
N ALA A 172 -4.78 11.69 8.23
CA ALA A 172 -4.70 12.50 7.01
C ALA A 172 -4.72 11.58 5.79
N SER A 173 -5.07 12.11 4.62
CA SER A 173 -4.84 11.41 3.36
C SER A 173 -3.52 11.84 2.75
N TRP A 174 -2.82 10.90 2.13
CA TRP A 174 -1.51 11.09 1.52
C TRP A 174 -1.51 10.67 0.06
N TRP A 175 -0.78 11.43 -0.75
CA TRP A 175 -0.25 11.02 -2.05
C TRP A 175 1.28 11.08 -1.93
N VAL A 176 1.92 9.92 -1.82
CA VAL A 176 3.39 9.84 -1.84
C VAL A 176 3.77 9.53 -3.27
N GLY A 177 4.16 10.56 -4.02
CA GLY A 177 4.65 10.40 -5.38
C GLY A 177 6.16 10.11 -5.42
N PRO A 178 6.72 9.97 -6.64
CA PRO A 178 8.13 9.64 -6.81
C PRO A 178 9.09 10.69 -6.20
N LYS A 179 8.87 11.98 -6.50
CA LYS A 179 9.66 13.09 -5.95
C LYS A 179 8.97 13.87 -4.84
N HIS A 180 7.67 14.12 -4.98
CA HIS A 180 6.90 14.95 -4.06
C HIS A 180 5.84 14.14 -3.31
N THR A 181 5.68 14.47 -2.03
CA THR A 181 4.72 13.88 -1.12
C THR A 181 3.74 14.95 -0.68
N PHE A 182 2.46 14.66 -0.76
CA PHE A 182 1.40 15.58 -0.40
C PHE A 182 0.51 14.96 0.66
N HIS A 183 0.06 15.76 1.61
CA HIS A 183 -0.88 15.30 2.62
C HIS A 183 -1.90 16.39 2.96
N THR A 184 -3.09 15.95 3.36
CA THR A 184 -4.04 16.85 4.01
C THR A 184 -3.55 17.22 5.41
N LYS A 185 -4.13 18.26 6.00
CA LYS A 185 -3.90 18.59 7.40
C LYS A 185 -4.23 17.40 8.32
N LEU A 186 -3.43 17.20 9.37
CA LEU A 186 -3.72 16.19 10.39
C LEU A 186 -4.96 16.55 11.20
N VAL A 187 -5.84 15.56 11.39
CA VAL A 187 -6.99 15.64 12.29
C VAL A 187 -6.79 14.65 13.44
N LYS A 188 -6.72 15.14 14.67
CA LYS A 188 -6.56 14.30 15.86
C LYS A 188 -7.79 13.40 16.07
N VAL A 189 -7.55 12.13 16.38
CA VAL A 189 -8.59 11.14 16.67
C VAL A 189 -8.27 10.40 17.96
N ASN A 190 -9.30 9.84 18.61
CA ASN A 190 -9.13 9.13 19.88
C ASN A 190 -9.08 7.61 19.65
N PRO A 191 -8.35 6.85 20.49
CA PRO A 191 -8.47 5.40 20.55
C PRO A 191 -9.93 4.94 20.62
N GLY A 192 -10.25 3.87 19.90
CA GLY A 192 -11.60 3.30 19.82
C GLY A 192 -12.54 3.98 18.84
N ALA A 193 -12.22 5.16 18.30
CA ALA A 193 -12.99 5.79 17.24
C ALA A 193 -13.02 4.90 15.99
N THR A 194 -14.17 4.81 15.33
CA THR A 194 -14.30 4.12 14.04
C THR A 194 -13.78 5.01 12.92
N LEU A 195 -13.03 4.45 11.98
CA LEU A 195 -12.54 5.09 10.77
C LEU A 195 -13.08 4.35 9.54
N HIS A 196 -13.44 5.11 8.52
CA HIS A 196 -13.90 4.59 7.23
C HIS A 196 -12.97 5.09 6.12
N GLY A 197 -11.90 4.34 5.84
CA GLY A 197 -10.98 4.63 4.74
C GLY A 197 -11.65 4.32 3.40
N LEU A 198 -11.54 5.25 2.45
CA LEU A 198 -12.07 5.10 1.10
C LEU A 198 -11.11 5.70 0.09
N ILE A 199 -10.77 4.90 -0.92
CA ILE A 199 -10.12 5.36 -2.14
C ILE A 199 -11.08 5.12 -3.31
N THR A 200 -11.26 6.13 -4.16
CA THR A 200 -12.20 6.09 -5.30
C THR A 200 -11.53 6.58 -6.57
N LEU A 201 -11.63 5.82 -7.66
CA LEU A 201 -11.37 6.32 -9.01
C LEU A 201 -12.49 7.30 -9.39
N THR A 202 -12.19 8.57 -9.56
CA THR A 202 -13.19 9.61 -9.87
C THR A 202 -13.41 9.78 -11.36
N ALA A 203 -12.36 9.65 -12.17
CA ALA A 203 -12.42 9.67 -13.63
C ALA A 203 -11.20 8.94 -14.22
N HIS A 204 -11.30 8.52 -15.48
CA HIS A 204 -10.14 8.11 -16.27
C HIS A 204 -10.38 8.37 -17.76
N ASN A 205 -9.30 8.59 -18.50
CA ASN A 205 -9.30 8.71 -19.96
C ASN A 205 -7.99 8.10 -20.49
N GLY A 206 -8.09 7.04 -21.29
CA GLY A 206 -6.94 6.25 -21.72
C GLY A 206 -6.10 5.79 -20.53
N ASN A 207 -4.81 6.15 -20.53
CA ASN A 207 -3.84 5.75 -19.49
C ASN A 207 -3.72 6.76 -18.34
N LYS A 208 -4.68 7.67 -18.20
CA LYS A 208 -4.67 8.74 -17.19
C LYS A 208 -5.87 8.60 -16.27
N PHE A 209 -5.58 8.52 -14.97
CA PHE A 209 -6.55 8.20 -13.92
C PHE A 209 -6.57 9.29 -12.86
N ASN A 210 -7.76 9.52 -12.30
CA ASN A 210 -7.99 10.45 -11.21
C ASN A 210 -8.52 9.68 -10.02
N TYR A 211 -7.93 9.89 -8.85
CA TYR A 211 -8.31 9.23 -7.61
C TYR A 211 -8.61 10.25 -6.51
N ASN A 212 -9.50 9.87 -5.60
CA ASN A 212 -9.74 10.55 -4.33
C ASN A 212 -9.45 9.58 -3.19
N SER A 213 -8.78 10.07 -2.15
CA SER A 213 -8.58 9.36 -0.88
C SER A 213 -9.15 10.18 0.26
N LYS A 214 -9.88 9.53 1.18
CA LYS A 214 -10.42 10.18 2.39
C LYS A 214 -10.80 9.19 3.48
N PHE A 215 -10.97 9.72 4.69
CA PHE A 215 -11.82 9.13 5.71
C PHE A 215 -13.23 9.70 5.56
N THR A 216 -14.22 8.87 5.21
CA THR A 216 -15.57 9.36 4.90
C THR A 216 -16.29 9.99 6.10
N ASN A 217 -15.84 9.67 7.31
CA ASN A 217 -16.37 10.17 8.57
C ASN A 217 -15.47 11.19 9.28
N VAL A 218 -14.41 11.67 8.63
CA VAL A 218 -13.52 12.72 9.18
C VAL A 218 -13.35 13.83 8.14
N LYS A 219 -13.82 15.03 8.47
CA LYS A 219 -13.70 16.22 7.61
C LYS A 219 -12.23 16.62 7.40
N GLY A 220 -11.94 17.31 6.29
CA GLY A 220 -10.59 17.80 5.99
C GLY A 220 -9.60 16.72 5.54
N THR A 221 -10.06 15.50 5.24
CA THR A 221 -9.19 14.38 4.83
C THR A 221 -9.29 14.05 3.33
N SER A 222 -10.01 14.86 2.55
CA SER A 222 -10.18 14.63 1.11
C SER A 222 -8.95 15.08 0.34
N LEU A 223 -8.28 14.13 -0.32
CA LEU A 223 -7.14 14.38 -1.21
C LEU A 223 -7.49 13.89 -2.61
N ASN A 224 -7.35 14.78 -3.60
CA ASN A 224 -7.57 14.46 -5.01
C ASN A 224 -6.23 14.43 -5.76
N VAL A 225 -6.01 13.37 -6.52
CA VAL A 225 -4.88 13.26 -7.46
C VAL A 225 -5.41 12.97 -8.86
N LYS A 226 -4.85 13.61 -9.88
CA LYS A 226 -5.35 13.61 -11.25
C LYS A 226 -4.23 13.33 -12.25
N ASN A 227 -4.58 12.72 -13.37
CA ASN A 227 -3.70 12.38 -14.49
C ASN A 227 -2.51 11.48 -14.11
N VAL A 228 -2.69 10.58 -13.14
CA VAL A 228 -1.68 9.59 -12.73
C VAL A 228 -1.82 8.29 -13.53
N ALA A 229 -0.82 7.42 -13.39
CA ALA A 229 -0.92 6.05 -13.88
C ALA A 229 -2.00 5.28 -13.11
N GLU A 230 -2.46 4.17 -13.69
CA GLU A 230 -3.39 3.27 -13.01
C GLU A 230 -2.78 2.72 -11.72
N LEU A 231 -3.54 2.79 -10.64
CA LEU A 231 -3.21 2.21 -9.34
C LEU A 231 -3.89 0.83 -9.23
N LYS A 232 -3.08 -0.22 -9.14
CA LYS A 232 -3.46 -1.64 -9.29
C LYS A 232 -3.27 -2.46 -8.02
N TRP A 233 -2.35 -2.08 -7.15
CA TRP A 233 -1.96 -2.89 -6.00
C TRP A 233 -2.65 -2.37 -4.74
N ALA A 234 -3.65 -3.10 -4.23
CA ALA A 234 -4.35 -2.73 -3.00
C ALA A 234 -3.67 -3.35 -1.78
N THR A 235 -3.53 -2.59 -0.69
CA THR A 235 -2.92 -3.09 0.56
C THR A 235 -3.67 -2.65 1.82
N GLU A 236 -3.56 -3.45 2.88
CA GLU A 236 -3.83 -3.09 4.28
C GLU A 236 -2.51 -3.24 5.05
N THR A 237 -2.02 -2.15 5.66
CA THR A 237 -0.60 -2.04 6.02
C THR A 237 -0.37 -1.51 7.43
N LEU A 238 0.65 -2.05 8.09
CA LEU A 238 1.40 -1.40 9.15
C LEU A 238 2.79 -1.01 8.64
N GLU A 239 3.10 0.28 8.73
CA GLU A 239 4.43 0.83 8.50
C GLU A 239 4.88 1.60 9.74
N ALA A 240 6.12 1.43 10.14
CA ALA A 240 6.62 2.02 11.38
C ALA A 240 8.11 2.36 11.32
N TYR A 241 8.48 3.37 12.10
CA TYR A 241 9.81 3.95 12.18
C TYR A 241 10.21 4.14 13.63
N SER A 242 11.52 4.03 13.89
CA SER A 242 12.09 4.21 15.23
C SER A 242 11.50 3.27 16.29
N ILE A 243 11.03 2.09 15.88
CA ILE A 243 10.60 1.02 16.79
C ILE A 243 11.85 0.41 17.43
N LYS A 244 11.90 0.41 18.76
CA LYS A 244 13.00 -0.14 19.56
C LYS A 244 12.59 -1.42 20.28
N LYS A 245 11.31 -1.54 20.60
CA LYS A 245 10.72 -2.68 21.32
C LYS A 245 9.25 -2.84 20.95
N ARG A 246 8.71 -4.03 21.21
CA ARG A 246 7.30 -4.35 20.96
C ARG A 246 6.31 -3.37 21.60
N ALA A 247 6.65 -2.82 22.76
CA ALA A 247 5.82 -1.83 23.46
C ALA A 247 5.67 -0.49 22.72
N ASP A 248 6.46 -0.24 21.67
CA ASP A 248 6.36 0.95 20.81
C ASP A 248 5.26 0.78 19.73
N TYR A 249 4.84 -0.47 19.45
CA TYR A 249 3.64 -0.72 18.65
C TYR A 249 2.36 -0.43 19.44
N PRO A 250 1.23 -0.20 18.75
CA PRO A 250 -0.07 -0.09 19.41
C PRO A 250 -0.36 -1.33 20.27
N ALA A 251 -1.02 -1.15 21.42
CA ALA A 251 -1.37 -2.31 22.23
C ALA A 251 -2.50 -3.14 21.56
N GLY A 252 -2.34 -4.46 21.53
CA GLY A 252 -3.37 -5.38 21.03
C GLY A 252 -3.27 -5.63 19.52
N LYS A 253 -4.30 -5.20 18.77
CA LYS A 253 -4.44 -5.49 17.34
C LYS A 253 -5.23 -4.42 16.62
N THR A 254 -4.99 -4.29 15.32
CA THR A 254 -5.85 -3.56 14.39
C THR A 254 -6.61 -4.55 13.53
N VAL A 255 -7.92 -4.32 13.40
CA VAL A 255 -8.82 -5.18 12.62
C VAL A 255 -9.48 -4.33 11.54
N TRP A 256 -9.12 -4.59 10.30
CA TRP A 256 -9.81 -4.09 9.11
C TRP A 256 -10.96 -5.03 8.78
N SER A 257 -12.13 -4.44 8.55
CA SER A 257 -13.38 -5.14 8.32
C SER A 257 -14.24 -4.37 7.33
N GLY A 258 -15.22 -5.03 6.71
CA GLY A 258 -15.95 -4.41 5.61
C GLY A 258 -14.99 -4.01 4.48
N ILE A 259 -13.95 -4.82 4.26
CA ILE A 259 -12.99 -4.62 3.18
C ILE A 259 -13.70 -4.94 1.88
N ASN A 260 -13.91 -3.92 1.04
CA ASN A 260 -14.66 -4.03 -0.20
C ASN A 260 -13.89 -3.41 -1.37
N LEU A 261 -13.80 -4.16 -2.48
CA LEU A 261 -13.23 -3.74 -3.74
C LEU A 261 -14.30 -3.83 -4.84
N LYS A 262 -14.38 -2.81 -5.68
CA LYS A 262 -15.23 -2.78 -6.88
C LYS A 262 -14.43 -2.26 -8.05
N LEU A 263 -14.61 -2.86 -9.22
CA LEU A 263 -13.98 -2.43 -10.47
C LEU A 263 -14.85 -1.40 -11.22
N ALA A 264 -14.25 -0.66 -12.15
CA ALA A 264 -14.95 0.38 -12.91
C ALA A 264 -16.04 -0.17 -13.85
N ASN A 265 -15.92 -1.43 -14.29
CA ASN A 265 -16.97 -2.14 -15.04
C ASN A 265 -18.15 -2.59 -14.17
N GLY A 266 -18.15 -2.32 -12.86
CA GLY A 266 -19.21 -2.68 -11.93
C GLY A 266 -19.01 -4.03 -11.23
N ASN A 267 -18.06 -4.85 -11.67
CA ASN A 267 -17.80 -6.17 -11.10
C ASN A 267 -17.07 -6.09 -9.76
N VAL A 268 -17.24 -7.13 -8.95
CA VAL A 268 -16.43 -7.40 -7.77
C VAL A 268 -15.29 -8.33 -8.21
N PRO A 269 -14.01 -7.95 -8.02
CA PRO A 269 -12.90 -8.79 -8.45
C PRO A 269 -12.81 -10.08 -7.62
N SER A 270 -12.22 -11.13 -8.20
CA SER A 270 -11.77 -12.28 -7.41
C SER A 270 -10.47 -11.88 -6.71
N VAL A 271 -10.46 -11.92 -5.39
CA VAL A 271 -9.33 -11.48 -4.56
C VAL A 271 -8.87 -12.64 -3.69
N LYS A 272 -7.56 -12.84 -3.69
CA LYS A 272 -6.83 -13.64 -2.72
C LYS A 272 -5.78 -12.73 -2.10
N TRP A 273 -5.88 -12.47 -0.80
CA TRP A 273 -4.93 -11.60 -0.12
C TRP A 273 -3.64 -12.34 0.22
N ASP A 274 -2.51 -11.82 -0.26
CA ASP A 274 -1.16 -12.27 0.10
C ASP A 274 -0.64 -11.48 1.31
N THR A 275 0.10 -12.12 2.21
CA THR A 275 0.59 -11.46 3.44
C THR A 275 2.10 -11.46 3.55
N ALA A 276 2.67 -10.35 3.99
CA ALA A 276 4.03 -10.27 4.54
C ALA A 276 3.97 -10.05 6.05
N GLN A 277 4.85 -10.71 6.82
CA GLN A 277 4.82 -10.73 8.28
C GLN A 277 6.21 -10.46 8.85
N ASP A 278 6.26 -9.82 10.01
CA ASP A 278 7.48 -9.67 10.80
C ASP A 278 7.42 -10.59 12.03
N LEU A 279 7.70 -11.86 11.78
CA LEU A 279 7.67 -12.89 12.83
C LEU A 279 8.77 -12.69 13.87
N LYS A 280 9.83 -11.93 13.54
CA LYS A 280 10.94 -11.68 14.46
C LYS A 280 10.51 -10.72 15.57
N ASP A 281 9.76 -9.69 15.21
CA ASP A 281 9.22 -8.72 16.17
C ASP A 281 7.85 -9.14 16.72
N GLY A 282 7.34 -10.31 16.31
CA GLY A 282 6.08 -10.88 16.76
C GLY A 282 4.85 -10.25 16.11
N VAL A 283 5.05 -9.45 15.05
CA VAL A 283 4.00 -8.73 14.34
C VAL A 283 3.48 -9.58 13.18
N LYS A 284 2.17 -9.84 13.18
CA LYS A 284 1.54 -10.78 12.25
C LYS A 284 0.30 -10.20 11.57
N THR A 285 0.28 -10.28 10.24
CA THR A 285 -0.94 -10.12 9.44
C THR A 285 -1.68 -11.45 9.27
N THR A 286 -2.99 -11.45 9.47
CA THR A 286 -3.86 -12.62 9.28
C THR A 286 -5.08 -12.24 8.44
N VAL A 287 -5.31 -12.97 7.35
CA VAL A 287 -6.56 -12.88 6.57
C VAL A 287 -7.62 -13.71 7.29
N ASN A 288 -8.55 -13.05 7.98
CA ASN A 288 -9.62 -13.72 8.73
C ASN A 288 -10.78 -14.12 7.83
N LYS A 289 -11.08 -13.30 6.83
CA LYS A 289 -12.06 -13.55 5.78
C LYS A 289 -11.51 -12.99 4.48
N ASP A 290 -11.31 -13.88 3.52
CA ASP A 290 -10.69 -13.56 2.24
C ASP A 290 -11.70 -12.95 1.24
N GLY A 291 -11.21 -12.47 0.11
CA GLY A 291 -12.02 -11.96 -0.98
C GLY A 291 -12.14 -10.43 -1.05
N ALA A 292 -12.97 -9.99 -1.99
CA ALA A 292 -13.18 -8.58 -2.31
C ALA A 292 -14.43 -7.97 -1.68
N LYS A 293 -15.22 -8.77 -0.96
CA LYS A 293 -16.50 -8.35 -0.39
C LYS A 293 -16.58 -8.74 1.07
N ASP A 294 -16.71 -7.73 1.93
CA ASP A 294 -16.74 -7.89 3.38
C ASP A 294 -15.58 -8.77 3.89
N ALA A 295 -14.39 -8.59 3.30
CA ALA A 295 -13.18 -9.23 3.77
C ALA A 295 -12.76 -8.65 5.12
N LYS A 296 -11.92 -9.39 5.82
CA LYS A 296 -11.46 -9.05 7.16
C LYS A 296 -10.00 -9.46 7.33
N ILE A 297 -9.18 -8.50 7.71
CA ILE A 297 -7.75 -8.66 7.94
C ILE A 297 -7.42 -8.13 9.33
N THR A 298 -6.56 -8.84 10.06
CA THR A 298 -6.08 -8.44 11.38
C THR A 298 -4.56 -8.33 11.38
N ILE A 299 -4.03 -7.21 11.86
CA ILE A 299 -2.63 -7.08 12.28
C ILE A 299 -2.56 -7.17 13.80
N THR A 300 -1.77 -8.11 14.30
CA THR A 300 -1.42 -8.26 15.72
C THR A 300 0.02 -7.85 15.91
N TYR A 301 0.29 -6.98 16.89
CA TYR A 301 1.63 -6.48 17.23
C TYR A 301 2.25 -7.30 18.35
#